data_AF-A0A6J4G2F2-F1
#
_entry.id   AF-A0A6J4G2F2-F1
#
_cell.length_a   1.000
_cell.length_b   1.000
_cell.length_c   1.000
_cell.angle_alpha   90.00
_cell.angle_beta   90.00
_cell.angle_gamma   90.00
#
_symmetry.space_group_name_H-M   'P 1'
#
loop_
_entity.id
_entity.type
_entity.pdbx_description
1 polymer ?
#
loop_
_entity_poly.entity_id
_entity_poly.type
_entity_poly.pdbx_seq_one_letter_code
_entity_poly.pdbx_strand_id
1 'polypeptide(L)'
;MLARLLLGLLMMASATAALAAEPLALPKAKGGTTCVEAPAVMRRDHPDMLKHQRDETMRLGIRGAKASLKECVACHSTAAADGAPRRVDDPGQFCQSCHAYVAVKPDCFECHAAVPGQKTAGGAP
;
A
#
# COMPACT_ATOMS: atom_id res chain seq x y z
N MET A 1 43.66 38.28 -12.07
CA MET A 1 43.15 37.10 -12.80
C MET A 1 43.10 35.84 -11.95
N LEU A 2 44.13 35.53 -11.14
CA LEU A 2 44.12 34.36 -10.23
C LEU A 2 42.95 34.35 -9.22
N ALA A 3 42.56 35.51 -8.68
CA ALA A 3 41.42 35.59 -7.74
C ALA A 3 40.07 35.19 -8.37
N ARG A 4 39.91 35.33 -9.70
CA ARG A 4 38.70 34.91 -10.44
C ARG A 4 38.70 33.41 -10.74
N LEU A 5 39.88 32.80 -10.90
CA LEU A 5 40.05 31.36 -11.07
C LEU A 5 39.80 30.59 -9.77
N LEU A 6 40.20 31.16 -8.62
CA LEU A 6 39.96 30.55 -7.30
C LEU A 6 38.48 30.59 -6.89
N LEU A 7 37.74 31.64 -7.29
CA LEU A 7 36.31 31.74 -7.01
C LEU A 7 35.46 30.82 -7.92
N GLY A 8 35.94 30.53 -9.14
CA GLY A 8 35.31 29.57 -10.05
C GLY A 8 35.46 28.12 -9.61
N LEU A 9 36.59 27.76 -8.98
CA LEU A 9 36.86 26.40 -8.53
C LEU A 9 36.05 26.01 -7.28
N LEU A 10 35.67 26.98 -6.45
CA LEU A 10 34.88 26.75 -5.23
C LEU A 10 33.39 26.45 -5.48
N MET A 11 32.88 26.78 -6.68
CA MET A 11 31.48 26.55 -7.05
C MET A 11 31.19 25.18 -7.66
N MET A 12 32.23 24.35 -7.91
CA MET A 12 32.09 23.05 -8.57
C MET A 12 31.99 21.85 -7.61
N ALA A 13 31.83 22.11 -6.30
CA ALA A 13 31.78 21.08 -5.25
C ALA A 13 30.40 20.92 -4.60
N SER A 14 29.31 21.18 -5.35
CA SER A 14 27.97 20.75 -4.92
C SER A 14 27.85 19.24 -5.14
N ALA A 15 28.37 18.48 -4.18
CA ALA A 15 28.09 17.05 -4.07
C ALA A 15 26.58 16.87 -4.05
N THR A 16 26.04 16.25 -5.09
CA THR A 16 24.66 15.78 -5.11
C THR A 16 24.53 14.68 -4.07
N ALA A 17 24.13 15.04 -2.85
CA ALA A 17 23.57 14.09 -1.92
C ALA A 17 22.28 13.57 -2.57
N ALA A 18 22.36 12.39 -3.19
CA ALA A 18 21.16 11.65 -3.55
C ALA A 18 20.41 11.37 -2.25
N LEU A 19 19.29 12.06 -2.01
CA LEU A 19 18.36 11.69 -0.96
C LEU A 19 17.83 10.30 -1.32
N ALA A 20 18.49 9.26 -0.82
CA ALA A 20 17.87 7.95 -0.75
C ALA A 20 16.67 8.09 0.19
N ALA A 21 15.46 8.02 -0.36
CA ALA A 21 14.25 8.00 0.45
C ALA A 21 14.37 6.88 1.49
N GLU A 22 14.11 7.20 2.76
CA GLU A 22 14.12 6.18 3.81
C GLU A 22 13.15 5.04 3.43
N PRO A 23 13.55 3.76 3.63
CA PRO A 23 12.70 2.64 3.30
C PRO A 23 11.38 2.72 4.06
N LEU A 24 10.26 2.71 3.33
CA LEU A 24 8.93 2.67 3.94
C LEU A 24 8.79 1.43 4.83
N ALA A 25 8.66 1.65 6.14
CA ALA A 25 8.46 0.60 7.13
C ALA A 25 6.99 0.13 7.09
N LEU A 26 6.71 -0.87 6.26
CA LEU A 26 5.37 -1.49 6.18
C LEU A 26 5.23 -2.66 7.16
N PRO A 27 4.05 -2.84 7.78
CA PRO A 27 3.70 -4.08 8.48
C PRO A 27 3.95 -5.30 7.61
N LYS A 28 4.50 -6.37 8.20
CA LYS A 28 4.74 -7.61 7.47
C LYS A 28 3.44 -8.36 7.27
N ALA A 29 3.29 -8.99 6.11
CA ALA A 29 2.24 -9.98 5.91
C ALA A 29 2.44 -11.18 6.84
N LYS A 30 1.37 -11.95 7.06
CA LYS A 30 1.44 -13.22 7.79
C LYS A 30 2.48 -14.16 7.14
N GLY A 31 3.39 -14.68 7.97
CA GLY A 31 4.46 -15.59 7.54
C GLY A 31 3.94 -16.96 7.10
N GLY A 32 4.83 -17.77 6.52
CA GLY A 32 4.51 -19.14 6.07
C GLY A 32 3.67 -19.21 4.79
N THR A 33 3.53 -18.10 4.07
CA THR A 33 2.77 -18.01 2.82
C THR A 33 3.67 -17.60 1.65
N THR A 34 3.28 -17.98 0.43
CA THR A 34 3.97 -17.54 -0.80
C THR A 34 3.45 -16.17 -1.21
N CYS A 35 4.35 -15.22 -1.43
CA CYS A 35 3.99 -13.90 -1.95
C CYS A 35 3.44 -14.04 -3.38
N VAL A 36 2.41 -13.27 -3.72
CA VAL A 36 1.80 -13.32 -5.06
C VAL A 36 2.77 -12.86 -6.15
N GLU A 37 3.62 -11.87 -5.88
CA GLU A 37 4.75 -11.45 -6.72
C GLU A 37 5.85 -10.78 -5.89
N ALA A 38 6.95 -10.42 -6.56
CA ALA A 38 8.00 -9.59 -6.00
C ALA A 38 7.51 -8.18 -5.59
N PRO A 39 8.11 -7.56 -4.55
CA PRO A 39 7.74 -6.20 -4.12
C PRO A 39 7.84 -5.12 -5.20
N ALA A 40 8.76 -5.27 -6.16
CA ALA A 40 8.88 -4.31 -7.27
C ALA A 40 7.66 -4.33 -8.18
N VAL A 41 7.15 -5.53 -8.50
CA VAL A 41 5.92 -5.74 -9.29
C VAL A 41 4.73 -5.18 -8.53
N MET A 42 4.62 -5.47 -7.23
CA MET A 42 3.54 -4.94 -6.40
C MET A 42 3.52 -3.40 -6.38
N ARG A 43 4.66 -2.71 -6.27
CA ARG A 43 4.64 -1.23 -6.27
C ARG A 43 4.18 -0.64 -7.61
N ARG A 44 4.50 -1.30 -8.72
CA ARG A 44 4.22 -0.80 -10.07
C ARG A 44 2.81 -1.17 -10.53
N ASP A 45 2.42 -2.42 -10.35
CA ASP A 45 1.28 -3.03 -11.05
C ASP A 45 0.06 -3.25 -10.13
N HIS A 46 0.24 -3.17 -8.80
CA HIS A 46 -0.85 -3.36 -7.80
C HIS A 46 -2.16 -2.63 -8.10
N PRO A 47 -2.16 -1.31 -8.40
CA PRO A 47 -3.41 -0.60 -8.59
C PRO A 47 -4.20 -1.13 -9.78
N ASP A 48 -3.52 -1.51 -10.87
CA ASP A 48 -4.18 -1.99 -12.08
C ASP A 48 -4.65 -3.43 -11.93
N MET A 49 -3.86 -4.29 -11.26
CA MET A 49 -4.31 -5.63 -10.88
C MET A 49 -5.59 -5.58 -10.05
N LEU A 50 -5.66 -4.71 -9.03
CA LEU A 50 -6.86 -4.60 -8.19
C LEU A 50 -8.05 -3.96 -8.93
N LYS A 51 -7.84 -2.94 -9.76
CA LYS A 51 -8.92 -2.31 -10.54
C LYS A 51 -9.53 -3.30 -11.53
N HIS A 52 -8.69 -4.04 -12.23
CA HIS A 52 -9.14 -5.07 -13.15
C HIS A 52 -9.96 -6.13 -12.41
N GLN A 53 -9.42 -6.65 -11.29
CA GLN A 53 -10.13 -7.65 -10.50
C GLN A 53 -11.46 -7.13 -9.92
N ARG A 54 -11.47 -5.88 -9.47
CA ARG A 54 -12.69 -5.23 -8.96
C ARG A 54 -13.77 -5.23 -10.05
N ASP A 55 -13.42 -4.81 -11.26
CA ASP A 55 -14.40 -4.72 -12.35
C ASP A 55 -14.90 -6.12 -12.76
N GLU A 56 -14.00 -7.09 -12.87
CA GLU A 56 -14.38 -8.48 -13.13
C GLU A 56 -15.34 -9.03 -12.06
N THR A 57 -15.03 -8.85 -10.78
CA THR A 57 -15.83 -9.40 -9.70
C THR A 57 -17.14 -8.65 -9.47
N MET A 58 -17.11 -7.32 -9.47
CA MET A 58 -18.26 -6.50 -9.10
C MET A 58 -19.19 -6.18 -10.27
N ARG A 59 -18.65 -6.04 -11.50
CA ARG A 59 -19.44 -5.67 -12.68
C ARG A 59 -19.78 -6.89 -13.55
N LEU A 60 -18.85 -7.84 -13.68
CA LEU A 60 -19.02 -9.00 -14.56
C LEU A 60 -19.36 -10.29 -13.80
N GLY A 61 -19.26 -10.31 -12.48
CA GLY A 61 -19.55 -11.48 -11.65
C GLY A 61 -18.48 -12.59 -11.71
N ILE A 62 -17.30 -12.33 -12.29
CA ILE A 62 -16.22 -13.30 -12.44
C ILE A 62 -15.41 -13.41 -11.13
N ARG A 63 -15.18 -14.64 -10.66
CA ARG A 63 -14.53 -14.95 -9.37
C ARG A 63 -13.40 -15.97 -9.56
N GLY A 64 -12.49 -16.03 -8.58
CA GLY A 64 -11.43 -17.06 -8.53
C GLY A 64 -10.08 -16.62 -9.11
N ALA A 65 -9.90 -15.34 -9.39
CA ALA A 65 -8.63 -14.83 -9.88
C ALA A 65 -7.54 -14.79 -8.80
N LYS A 66 -6.28 -14.78 -9.26
CA LYS A 66 -5.10 -14.72 -8.39
C LYS A 66 -5.00 -13.41 -7.58
N ALA A 67 -5.40 -12.28 -8.16
CA ALA A 67 -5.32 -10.95 -7.54
C ALA A 67 -6.56 -10.61 -6.68
N SER A 68 -7.02 -11.54 -5.86
CA SER A 68 -8.23 -11.37 -5.03
C SER A 68 -8.00 -10.42 -3.85
N LEU A 69 -8.76 -9.32 -3.80
CA LEU A 69 -8.73 -8.38 -2.66
C LEU A 69 -8.93 -9.09 -1.31
N LYS A 70 -9.83 -10.08 -1.26
CA LYS A 70 -10.10 -10.88 -0.06
C LYS A 70 -8.85 -11.65 0.40
N GLU A 71 -8.14 -12.27 -0.54
CA GLU A 71 -6.95 -13.07 -0.23
C GLU A 71 -5.76 -12.17 0.14
N CYS A 72 -5.63 -10.98 -0.48
CA CYS A 72 -4.66 -9.97 -0.05
C CYS A 72 -4.91 -9.56 1.41
N VAL A 73 -6.16 -9.23 1.77
CA VAL A 73 -6.54 -8.86 3.14
C VAL A 73 -6.26 -9.99 4.13
N ALA A 74 -6.47 -11.25 3.76
CA ALA A 74 -6.23 -12.40 4.63
C ALA A 74 -4.78 -12.45 5.16
N CYS A 75 -3.81 -12.03 4.34
CA CYS A 75 -2.38 -12.01 4.69
C CYS A 75 -1.89 -10.64 5.20
N HIS A 76 -2.43 -9.53 4.69
CA HIS A 76 -1.93 -8.18 4.97
C HIS A 76 -2.67 -7.43 6.08
N SER A 77 -3.78 -7.97 6.59
CA SER A 77 -4.46 -7.43 7.78
C SER A 77 -3.94 -8.05 9.07
N THR A 78 -3.84 -7.23 10.11
CA THR A 78 -3.55 -7.67 11.47
C THR A 78 -4.81 -7.62 12.33
N ALA A 79 -4.82 -8.42 13.39
CA ALA A 79 -5.87 -8.40 14.40
C ALA A 79 -5.44 -7.54 15.60
N ALA A 80 -6.40 -7.11 16.41
CA ALA A 80 -6.15 -6.55 17.72
C ALA A 80 -5.58 -7.61 18.68
N ALA A 81 -5.11 -7.19 19.86
CA ALA A 81 -4.50 -8.06 20.86
C ALA A 81 -5.47 -9.16 21.38
N ASP A 82 -6.77 -8.87 21.37
CA ASP A 82 -7.85 -9.79 21.72
C ASP A 82 -8.27 -10.72 20.56
N GLY A 83 -7.59 -10.62 19.41
CA GLY A 83 -7.88 -11.39 18.21
C GLY A 83 -9.00 -10.82 17.33
N ALA A 84 -9.61 -9.68 17.70
CA ALA A 84 -10.64 -9.06 16.87
C ALA A 84 -10.06 -8.52 15.54
N PRO A 85 -10.76 -8.68 14.41
CA PRO A 85 -10.31 -8.12 13.14
C PRO A 85 -10.31 -6.60 13.20
N ARG A 86 -9.25 -5.99 12.68
CA ARG A 86 -9.13 -4.53 12.55
C ARG A 86 -9.64 -4.08 11.18
N ARG A 87 -10.04 -2.81 11.06
CA ARG A 87 -10.35 -2.24 9.75
C ARG A 87 -9.09 -2.19 8.91
N VAL A 88 -9.17 -2.48 7.61
CA VAL A 88 -7.99 -2.49 6.71
C VAL A 88 -7.42 -1.09 6.44
N ASP A 89 -8.22 -0.05 6.67
CA ASP A 89 -7.88 1.36 6.52
C ASP A 89 -7.46 2.03 7.84
N ASP A 90 -7.33 1.27 8.93
CA ASP A 90 -6.83 1.79 10.21
C ASP A 90 -5.33 2.16 10.12
N PRO A 91 -4.89 3.20 10.86
CA PRO A 91 -3.47 3.48 11.05
C PRO A 91 -2.70 2.25 11.55
N GLY A 92 -1.53 2.00 10.94
CA GLY A 92 -0.68 0.86 11.25
C GLY A 92 -1.07 -0.45 10.55
N GLN A 93 -2.15 -0.49 9.77
CA GLN A 93 -2.39 -1.59 8.83
C GLN A 93 -1.53 -1.44 7.58
N PHE A 94 -1.22 -2.55 6.91
CA PHE A 94 -0.38 -2.55 5.70
C PHE A 94 -0.96 -1.66 4.60
N CYS A 95 -2.25 -1.87 4.26
CA CYS A 95 -2.92 -1.17 3.18
C CYS A 95 -2.89 0.34 3.45
N GLN A 96 -3.36 0.77 4.62
CA GLN A 96 -3.39 2.18 4.99
C GLN A 96 -2.00 2.83 5.00
N SER A 97 -0.98 2.14 5.52
CA SER A 97 0.37 2.69 5.59
C SER A 97 0.97 2.95 4.21
N CYS A 98 0.74 2.03 3.26
CA CYS A 98 1.18 2.21 1.87
C CYS A 98 0.38 3.32 1.17
N HIS A 99 -0.95 3.32 1.33
CA HIS A 99 -1.85 4.30 0.71
C HIS A 99 -1.59 5.72 1.22
N ALA A 100 -1.31 5.88 2.52
CA ALA A 100 -0.88 7.15 3.09
C ALA A 100 0.47 7.62 2.50
N TYR A 101 1.44 6.71 2.36
CA TYR A 101 2.76 7.03 1.79
C TYR A 101 2.67 7.51 0.33
N VAL A 102 1.83 6.86 -0.50
CA VAL A 102 1.65 7.26 -1.92
C VAL A 102 0.58 8.33 -2.12
N ALA A 103 0.03 8.90 -1.03
CA ALA A 103 -1.04 9.89 -1.04
C ALA A 103 -2.30 9.48 -1.84
N VAL A 104 -2.70 8.21 -1.73
CA VAL A 104 -3.91 7.66 -2.36
C VAL A 104 -4.92 7.26 -1.30
N LYS A 105 -6.18 7.64 -1.47
CA LYS A 105 -7.30 7.20 -0.62
C LYS A 105 -8.23 6.28 -1.41
N PRO A 106 -8.32 4.97 -1.08
CA PRO A 106 -9.36 4.10 -1.62
C PRO A 106 -10.75 4.58 -1.17
N ASP A 107 -11.70 4.68 -2.10
CA ASP A 107 -13.06 5.16 -1.87
C ASP A 107 -14.05 4.04 -1.51
N CYS A 108 -13.72 2.79 -1.82
CA CYS A 108 -14.57 1.62 -1.57
C CYS A 108 -15.10 1.58 -0.12
N PHE A 109 -14.24 1.92 0.84
CA PHE A 109 -14.52 1.79 2.28
C PHE A 109 -15.21 3.00 2.90
N GLU A 110 -15.51 4.03 2.11
CA GLU A 110 -16.33 5.16 2.58
C GLU A 110 -17.79 4.72 2.78
N CYS A 111 -18.26 3.73 2.01
CA CYS A 111 -19.60 3.15 2.16
C CYS A 111 -19.57 1.64 2.48
N HIS A 112 -18.55 0.89 2.03
CA HIS A 112 -18.46 -0.55 2.31
C HIS A 112 -17.68 -0.87 3.58
N ALA A 113 -17.98 -2.02 4.17
CA ALA A 113 -17.30 -2.51 5.37
C ALA A 113 -15.79 -2.64 5.15
N ALA A 114 -15.01 -1.99 6.00
CA ALA A 114 -13.55 -2.11 6.01
C ALA A 114 -13.04 -3.18 6.97
N VAL A 115 -13.90 -3.75 7.84
CA VAL A 115 -13.49 -4.82 8.76
C VAL A 115 -13.68 -6.18 8.08
N PRO A 116 -12.62 -6.99 7.92
CA PRO A 116 -12.72 -8.31 7.32
C PRO A 116 -13.64 -9.23 8.12
N GLY A 117 -14.48 -10.01 7.45
CA GLY A 117 -15.34 -11.01 8.09
C GLY A 117 -16.56 -10.45 8.83
N GLN A 118 -16.70 -9.14 8.94
CA GLN A 118 -17.94 -8.54 9.40
C GLN A 118 -18.99 -8.56 8.28
N LYS A 119 -20.05 -9.34 8.47
CA LYS A 119 -21.30 -9.13 7.73
C LYS A 119 -21.90 -7.85 8.32
N THR A 120 -22.00 -6.79 7.55
CA THR A 120 -22.67 -5.56 7.99
C THR A 120 -24.10 -5.90 8.38
N ALA A 121 -24.40 -5.98 9.67
CA ALA A 121 -25.72 -5.57 10.15
C ALA A 121 -25.74 -4.04 9.96
N GLY A 122 -26.71 -3.54 9.21
CA GLY A 122 -26.78 -2.14 8.78
C GLY A 122 -26.36 -1.16 9.88
N GLY A 123 -25.31 -0.39 9.61
CA GLY A 123 -24.86 0.67 10.50
C GLY A 123 -25.89 1.79 10.52
N ALA A 124 -26.33 2.14 11.72
CA ALA A 124 -26.97 3.42 12.02
C ALA A 124 -25.96 4.57 11.73
N PRO A 125 -26.47 5.78 11.41
CA PRO A 125 -25.67 6.89 10.88
C PRO A 125 -24.55 7.38 11.81
#